data_AF-A0A8I6XQQ6-F1
#
_entry.id   AF-A0A8I6XQQ6-F1
#
_cell.length_a   1.000
_cell.length_b   1.000
_cell.length_c   1.000
_cell.angle_alpha   90.00
_cell.angle_beta   90.00
_cell.angle_gamma   90.00
#
_symmetry.space_group_name_H-M   'P 1'
#
loop_
_entity.id
_entity.type
_entity.pdbx_description
1 polymer ?
#
loop_
_entity_poly.entity_id
_entity_poly.type
_entity_poly.pdbx_seq_one_letter_code
_entity_poly.pdbx_strand_id
1 'polypeptide(L)' 'MFRVRLENDTIILGYISGKIRSSSIRILMGDRVKIEVSRYDSSKGRIIYRLPHKDSKRIEDSKDSEDLKNTKDSKD' A
#
# COMPACT_ATOMS: atom_id res chain seq x y z
N MET A 1 -15.45 -4.94 12.23
CA MET A 1 -14.05 -5.43 12.28
C MET A 1 -13.69 -5.91 10.89
N PHE A 2 -12.49 -5.60 10.39
CA PHE A 2 -12.07 -5.98 9.04
C PHE A 2 -10.83 -6.87 9.09
N ARG A 3 -10.73 -7.85 8.18
CA ARG A 3 -9.48 -8.58 7.93
C ARG A 3 -8.69 -7.81 6.89
N VAL A 4 -7.46 -7.45 7.22
CA VAL A 4 -6.60 -6.68 6.31
C VAL A 4 -5.31 -7.44 6.08
N ARG A 5 -4.96 -7.62 4.80
CA ARG A 5 -3.68 -8.18 4.38
C ARG A 5 -2.67 -7.05 4.29
N LEU A 6 -1.58 -7.18 5.04
CA LEU A 6 -0.44 -6.29 4.98
C LEU A 6 0.46 -6.64 3.79
N GLU A 7 1.41 -5.77 3.47
CA GLU A 7 2.37 -5.97 2.36
C GLU A 7 3.28 -7.18 2.58
N ASN A 8 3.47 -7.59 3.83
CA ASN A 8 4.24 -8.77 4.23
C ASN A 8 3.39 -10.07 4.27
N ASP A 9 2.23 -10.07 3.58
CA ASP A 9 1.27 -11.18 3.51
C ASP A 9 0.64 -11.63 4.84
N THR A 10 0.89 -10.91 5.93
CA THR A 10 0.23 -11.19 7.22
C THR A 10 -1.18 -10.62 7.23
N ILE A 11 -2.13 -11.40 7.74
CA ILE A 11 -3.52 -10.98 7.92
C ILE A 11 -3.72 -10.54 9.36
N ILE A 12 -4.19 -9.31 9.54
CA ILE A 12 -4.45 -8.71 10.86
C ILE A 12 -5.92 -8.28 11.00
N LEU A 13 -6.35 -8.09 12.25
CA LEU A 13 -7.66 -7.54 12.58
C LEU A 13 -7.60 -6.01 12.67
N GLY A 14 -8.29 -5.35 11.75
CA GLY A 14 -8.41 -3.90 11.66
C GLY A 14 -9.70 -3.38 12.31
N TYR A 15 -9.55 -2.38 13.17
CA TYR A 15 -10.65 -1.59 13.71
C TYR A 15 -10.71 -0.21 13.08
N ILE A 16 -11.92 0.32 12.91
CA ILE A 16 -12.13 1.66 12.37
C ILE A 16 -11.75 2.69 13.43
N SER A 17 -10.90 3.66 13.09
CA SER A 17 -10.65 4.80 13.98
C SER A 17 -11.87 5.73 14.09
N GLY A 18 -11.96 6.47 15.20
CA GLY A 18 -13.02 7.48 15.36
C GLY A 18 -13.04 8.51 14.24
N LYS A 19 -11.87 8.88 13.71
CA LYS A 19 -11.74 9.82 12.57
C LYS A 19 -12.47 9.31 11.33
N ILE A 20 -12.28 8.04 10.96
CA ILE A 20 -12.98 7.43 9.82
C ILE A 20 -14.50 7.44 10.01
N ARG A 21 -14.97 7.13 11.24
CA ARG A 21 -16.41 7.17 11.57
C ARG A 21 -16.99 8.57 11.44
N SER A 22 -16.29 9.57 11.98
CA SER A 22 -16.71 10.97 11.93
C SER A 22 -16.72 11.52 10.49
N SER A 23 -15.71 11.17 9.69
CA SER A 23 -15.62 11.56 8.27
C SER A 23 -16.58 10.79 7.35
N SER A 24 -17.43 9.90 7.87
CA SER A 24 -18.37 9.09 7.08
C SER A 24 -17.72 8.29 5.94
N ILE A 25 -16.45 7.93 6.08
CA ILE A 25 -15.72 7.17 5.07
C ILE A 25 -16.12 5.70 5.17
N ARG A 26 -16.74 5.17 4.12
CA ARG A 26 -17.07 3.75 3.98
C ARG A 26 -15.87 2.98 3.41
N ILE A 27 -15.53 1.87 4.06
CA ILE A 27 -14.50 0.92 3.63
C ILE A 27 -15.21 -0.33 3.13
N LEU A 28 -14.88 -0.74 1.91
CA LEU A 28 -15.40 -1.93 1.24
C LEU A 28 -14.27 -2.93 0.99
N MET A 29 -14.64 -4.13 0.53
CA MET A 29 -13.65 -5.12 0.12
C MET A 29 -12.88 -4.65 -1.12
N GLY A 30 -11.57 -4.90 -1.14
CA GLY A 30 -10.67 -4.45 -2.22
C GLY A 30 -10.13 -3.03 -2.03
N ASP A 31 -10.62 -2.28 -1.04
CA ASP A 31 -10.05 -0.98 -0.72
C ASP A 31 -8.66 -1.10 -0.11
N ARG A 32 -7.75 -0.21 -0.54
CA ARG A 32 -6.47 -0.04 0.12
C ARG A 32 -6.62 0.93 1.29
N VAL A 33 -6.10 0.54 2.44
CA VAL A 33 -6.24 1.30 3.68
C VAL A 33 -4.88 1.44 4.36
N LYS A 34 -4.66 2.59 4.99
CA LYS A 34 -3.50 2.79 5.85
C LYS A 34 -3.86 2.38 7.27
N ILE A 35 -2.99 1.56 7.87
CA ILE A 35 -3.18 1.01 9.20
C ILE A 35 -1.99 1.36 10.09
N GLU A 36 -2.29 1.71 11.34
CA GLU A 36 -1.32 1.75 12.42
C GLU A 36 -1.42 0.46 13.23
N VAL A 37 -0.34 -0.28 13.31
CA VAL A 37 -0.25 -1.51 14.11
C VAL A 37 0.21 -1.17 15.52
N SER A 38 -0.35 -1.84 16.52
CA SER A 38 0.11 -1.66 17.89
C SER A 38 1.55 -2.16 18.05
N ARG A 39 2.38 -1.41 18.77
CA ARG A 39 3.75 -1.84 19.11
C ARG A 39 3.78 -3.12 19.97
N TYR A 40 2.67 -3.45 20.61
CA TYR A 40 2.55 -4.57 21.54
C TYR A 40 1.87 -5.80 20.95
N ASP A 41 1.09 -5.64 19.88
CA ASP A 41 0.32 -6.73 19.28
C ASP A 41 0.22 -6.51 17.76
N SER A 42 1.04 -7.24 17.02
CA SER A 42 1.07 -7.21 15.55
C SER A 42 -0.16 -7.86 14.90
N SER A 43 -1.02 -8.55 15.67
CA SER A 43 -2.25 -9.17 15.14
C SER A 43 -3.42 -8.18 15.01
N LYS A 44 -3.29 -6.99 15.61
CA LYS A 44 -4.34 -5.95 15.64
C LYS A 44 -3.83 -4.61 15.14
N GLY A 45 -4.68 -3.91 14.40
CA GLY A 45 -4.38 -2.59 13.86
C GLY A 45 -5.57 -1.64 13.86
N ARG A 46 -5.27 -0.35 13.75
CA ARG A 46 -6.24 0.73 13.63
C ARG A 46 -6.19 1.32 12.23
N ILE A 47 -7.34 1.33 11.55
CA ILE A 47 -7.48 1.93 10.23
C ILE A 47 -7.63 3.44 10.38
N ILE A 48 -6.65 4.18 9.85
CA ILE A 48 -6.58 5.64 9.97
C ILE A 48 -7.06 6.36 8.70
N TYR A 49 -6.90 5.74 7.53
CA TYR A 49 -7.19 6.39 6.24
C TYR A 49 -7.51 5.38 5.14
N ARG A 50 -8.39 5.74 4.21
CA ARG A 50 -8.66 4.98 2.97
C ARG A 50 -7.86 5.62 1.84
N LEU A 51 -6.99 4.84 1.20
CA LEU A 51 -6.16 5.32 0.11
C LEU A 51 -6.97 5.41 -1.20
N PRO A 52 -6.71 6.42 -2.05
CA PRO A 52 -7.32 6.47 -3.36
C PRO A 52 -6.89 5.26 -4.20
N HIS A 53 -7.78 4.85 -5.11
CA HIS A 53 -7.43 3.87 -6.13
C HIS A 53 -6.35 4.50 -7.02
N LYS A 54 -5.23 3.80 -7.21
CA LYS A 54 -4.22 4.17 -8.21
C LYS A 54 -4.84 3.63 -9.49
N ASP A 55 -5.77 4.38 -10.07
CA ASP A 55 -6.06 4.18 -11.48
C ASP A 55 -4.72 4.31 -12.18
N SER A 56 -4.36 3.28 -12.94
CA SER A 56 -3.15 3.15 -13.73
C SER A 56 -2.85 4.41 -14.54
N LYS A 57 -2.16 5.36 -13.92
CA LYS A 57 -1.48 6.51 -14.50
C LYS A 57 -0.10 6.51 -13.83
N ARG A 58 1.03 6.52 -14.53
CA ARG A 58 1.41 6.38 -15.94
C ARG A 58 2.85 5.83 -15.86
N ILE A 59 3.25 5.13 -16.90
CA ILE A 59 4.61 4.74 -17.28
C ILE A 59 5.65 5.79 -16.80
N GLU A 60 6.36 5.58 -15.68
CA GLU A 60 7.53 6.42 -15.30
C GLU A 60 8.72 5.64 -14.71
N ASP A 61 8.55 4.45 -14.13
CA ASP A 61 9.71 3.68 -13.61
C ASP A 61 10.40 2.78 -14.67
N SER A 62 9.99 2.87 -15.95
CA SER A 62 10.54 2.06 -17.04
C SER A 62 11.69 2.74 -17.81
N LYS A 63 12.41 3.72 -17.24
CA LYS A 63 13.52 4.40 -17.95
C LYS A 63 14.91 4.34 -17.29
N ASP A 64 15.07 3.79 -16.09
CA ASP A 64 16.38 3.82 -15.41
C ASP A 64 17.27 2.59 -15.67
N SER A 65 16.95 1.73 -16.65
CA SER A 65 17.73 0.50 -16.91
C SER A 65 18.20 0.25 -18.35
N GLU A 66 17.88 1.12 -19.32
CA GLU A 66 18.37 0.96 -20.71
C GLU A 66 19.72 1.65 -21.00
N ASP A 67 20.20 2.57 -20.15
CA ASP A 67 21.39 3.39 -20.46
C ASP A 67 22.75 2.81 -20.02
N LEU A 68 22.81 1.61 -19.41
CA LEU A 68 24.08 1.02 -18.92
C LEU A 68 24.59 -0.20 -19.70
N LYS A 69 23.90 -0.63 -20.77
CA LYS A 69 24.33 -1.78 -21.58
C LYS A 69 24.96 -1.46 -22.94
N ASN A 70 24.91 -0.21 -23.42
CA ASN A 70 25.47 0.18 -24.73
C ASN A 70 26.84 0.89 -24.65
N THR A 71 27.73 0.45 -23.76
CA THR A 71 29.13 0.94 -23.75
C THR A 71 30.13 -0.17 -23.45
N LYS A 72 29.84 -1.41 -23.87
CA LYS A 72 30.81 -2.52 -23.81
C LYS A 72 31.04 -3.30 -25.09
N ASP A 73 30.36 -2.98 -26.19
CA ASP A 73 30.63 -3.60 -27.49
C ASP A 73 30.96 -2.56 -28.55
N SER A 74 32.18 -2.05 -28.47
CA SER A 74 32.96 -1.68 -29.65
C SER A 74 34.43 -1.95 -29.33
N LYS A 75 34.81 -3.22 -29.49
CA LYS A 75 36.19 -3.62 -29.76
C LYS A 75 36.62 -2.96 -31.07
N ASP A 76 37.75 -2.28 -31.02
CA ASP A 76 38.92 -2.58 -31.85
C ASP A 76 40.16 -2.50 -30.96
#